data_AF-F6HES5-F1
#
_entry.id   AF-F6HES5-F1
#
_cell.length_a   1.000
_cell.length_b   1.000
_cell.length_c   1.000
_cell.angle_alpha   90.00
_cell.angle_beta   90.00
_cell.angle_gamma   90.00
#
_symmetry.space_group_name_H-M   'P 1'
#
loop_
_entity.id
_entity.type
_entity.pdbx_description
1 polymer ?
#
loop_
_entity_poly.entity_id
_entity_poly.type
_entity_poly.pdbx_seq_one_letter_code
_entity_poly.pdbx_strand_id
1 'polypeptide(L)'
;MRLLDTRFAISILQLLLLLVVIVGADPTPKVVQKNGTKRSLSSPWLRRVINPRAAGCWNRPWICNEGQFPPRIKKLCCRNQCVDVTSDVYNCGLCGIRCPFTWQCCRGICINTNINPFHCGKCEHKCPFGSFCVYGMCGYAQPLPPFPFPPKPPKPPFPPKPFPPKPPFPPKPFPPKPFPPHPPKGVQAPTMA
;
A
#
# COMPACT_ATOMS: atom_id res chain seq x y z
N MET A 1 27.20 29.47 -34.13
CA MET A 1 25.95 29.25 -33.36
C MET A 1 25.57 27.77 -33.25
N ARG A 2 25.53 26.98 -34.33
CA ARG A 2 25.11 25.54 -34.26
C ARG A 2 25.97 24.59 -33.41
N LEU A 3 27.26 24.90 -33.19
CA LEU A 3 28.18 24.10 -32.34
C LEU A 3 27.99 24.32 -30.83
N LEU A 4 27.40 25.45 -30.44
CA LEU A 4 27.13 25.76 -29.04
C LEU A 4 25.85 25.05 -28.59
N ASP A 5 24.83 25.02 -29.45
CA ASP A 5 23.58 24.29 -29.24
C ASP A 5 23.79 22.77 -29.13
N THR A 6 24.70 22.19 -29.92
CA THR A 6 25.03 20.76 -29.82
C THR A 6 25.77 20.43 -28.52
N ARG A 7 26.67 21.30 -28.05
CA ARG A 7 27.35 21.10 -26.76
C ARG A 7 26.39 21.23 -25.58
N PHE A 8 25.46 22.19 -25.62
CA PHE A 8 24.41 22.30 -24.59
C PHE A 8 23.48 21.10 -24.59
N ALA A 9 23.07 20.61 -25.77
CA ALA A 9 22.25 19.41 -25.90
C ALA A 9 22.96 18.15 -25.35
N ILE A 10 24.26 17.99 -25.61
CA ILE A 10 25.05 16.87 -25.08
C ILE A 10 25.17 16.97 -23.55
N SER A 11 25.42 18.16 -22.99
CA SER A 11 25.51 18.34 -21.53
C SER A 11 24.19 18.04 -20.83
N ILE A 12 23.05 18.45 -21.41
CA ILE A 12 21.72 18.15 -20.87
C ILE A 12 21.44 16.65 -20.95
N LEU A 13 21.80 15.99 -22.06
CA LEU A 13 21.63 14.55 -22.23
C LEU A 13 22.46 13.75 -21.21
N GLN A 14 23.71 14.16 -20.96
CA GLN A 14 24.57 13.55 -19.95
C GLN A 14 24.01 13.74 -18.53
N LEU A 15 23.48 14.93 -18.22
CA LEU A 15 22.86 15.19 -16.91
C LEU A 15 21.57 14.37 -16.70
N LEU A 16 20.75 14.23 -17.75
CA LEU A 16 19.54 13.40 -17.72
C LEU A 16 19.87 11.91 -17.55
N LEU A 17 20.90 11.40 -18.25
CA LEU A 17 21.41 10.04 -18.07
C LEU A 17 21.90 9.82 -16.63
N LEU A 18 22.61 10.79 -16.06
CA LEU A 18 23.08 10.72 -14.67
C LEU A 18 21.90 10.66 -13.66
N LEU A 19 20.87 11.47 -13.88
CA LEU A 19 19.67 11.49 -13.03
C LEU A 19 18.88 10.18 -13.12
N VAL A 20 18.79 9.57 -14.30
CA VAL A 20 18.14 8.27 -14.49
C VAL A 20 18.88 7.15 -13.75
N VAL A 21 20.21 7.17 -13.71
CA VAL A 21 21.02 6.20 -12.95
C VAL A 21 20.83 6.34 -11.44
N ILE A 22 20.68 7.56 -10.91
CA ILE A 22 20.45 7.81 -9.48
C ILE A 22 19.04 7.35 -9.06
N VAL A 23 18.03 7.56 -9.92
CA VAL A 23 16.64 7.17 -9.62
C VAL A 23 16.38 5.68 -9.89
N GLY A 24 17.13 5.05 -10.80
CA GLY A 24 17.04 3.63 -11.14
C GLY A 24 17.80 2.68 -10.19
N ALA A 25 18.49 3.21 -9.19
CA ALA A 25 19.03 2.41 -8.09
C ALA A 25 17.90 2.02 -7.12
N ASP A 26 17.04 1.10 -7.55
CA ASP A 26 16.19 0.37 -6.63
C ASP A 26 17.08 -0.27 -5.56
N PRO A 27 16.84 -0.05 -4.25
CA PRO A 27 17.46 -0.84 -3.22
C PRO A 27 16.83 -2.23 -3.31
N THR A 28 17.40 -3.09 -4.15
CA THR A 28 17.14 -4.52 -4.09
C THR A 28 17.30 -4.95 -2.64
N PRO A 29 16.27 -5.47 -1.97
CA PRO A 29 16.50 -6.12 -0.70
C PRO A 29 17.37 -7.33 -1.03
N LYS A 30 18.62 -7.32 -0.54
CA LYS A 30 19.43 -8.54 -0.50
C LYS A 30 18.66 -9.57 0.31
N VAL A 31 17.85 -10.37 -0.36
CA VAL A 31 17.36 -11.65 0.14
C VAL A 31 18.62 -12.52 0.22
N VAL A 32 19.29 -12.42 1.37
CA VAL A 32 20.31 -13.39 1.75
C VAL A 32 19.56 -14.70 1.93
N GLN A 33 19.61 -15.54 0.89
CA GLN A 33 19.36 -16.96 1.06
C GLN A 33 20.38 -17.48 2.08
N LYS A 34 19.95 -17.67 3.32
CA LYS A 34 20.67 -18.51 4.27
C LYS A 34 20.46 -19.95 3.83
N ASN A 35 21.23 -20.38 2.83
CA ASN A 35 21.61 -21.78 2.71
C ASN A 35 22.44 -22.08 3.96
N GLY A 36 21.75 -22.54 5.00
CA GLY A 36 22.32 -22.86 6.30
C GLY A 36 23.21 -24.09 6.19
N THR A 37 24.44 -23.90 5.73
CA THR A 37 25.51 -24.85 6.00
C THR A 37 25.65 -24.89 7.52
N LYS A 38 25.20 -26.00 8.12
CA LYS A 38 25.41 -26.31 9.53
C LYS A 38 26.90 -26.52 9.78
N ARG A 39 27.71 -25.45 9.73
CA ARG A 39 29.07 -25.47 10.26
C ARG A 39 28.96 -25.20 11.75
N SER A 40 29.12 -26.29 12.50
CA SER A 40 29.38 -26.31 13.93
C SER A 40 30.43 -25.24 14.26
N LEU A 41 30.01 -24.18 14.97
CA LEU A 41 30.88 -23.11 15.45
C LEU A 41 30.88 -23.17 16.97
N SER A 42 32.01 -23.60 17.52
CA SER A 42 32.19 -24.13 18.86
C SER A 42 32.67 -23.11 19.91
N SER A 43 32.79 -21.82 19.61
CA SER A 43 33.23 -20.83 20.61
C SER A 43 32.17 -19.76 20.92
N PRO A 44 31.78 -19.59 22.20
CA PRO A 44 30.82 -18.55 22.64
C PRO A 44 31.23 -17.12 22.31
N TRP A 45 32.53 -16.86 22.18
CA TRP A 45 33.10 -15.56 21.86
C TRP A 45 32.89 -15.15 20.40
N LEU A 46 33.07 -16.07 19.43
CA LEU A 46 32.84 -15.75 18.01
C LEU A 46 31.37 -15.40 17.73
N ARG A 47 30.42 -16.01 18.45
CA ARG A 47 29.00 -15.66 18.36
C ARG A 47 28.72 -14.20 18.71
N ARG A 48 29.47 -13.63 19.66
CA ARG A 48 29.26 -12.27 20.18
C ARG A 48 29.81 -11.19 19.24
N VAL A 49 30.87 -11.48 18.49
CA VAL A 49 31.51 -10.54 17.56
C VAL A 49 30.79 -10.50 16.20
N ILE A 50 30.31 -11.64 15.71
CA ILE A 50 29.65 -11.75 14.39
C ILE A 50 28.17 -11.30 14.46
N ASN A 51 27.57 -11.32 15.66
CA ASN A 51 26.20 -10.85 15.88
C ASN A 51 26.14 -9.99 17.17
N PRO A 52 26.30 -8.66 17.08
CA PRO A 52 26.26 -7.77 18.25
C PRO A 52 24.91 -7.78 19.00
N ARG A 53 23.91 -8.55 18.54
CA ARG A 53 22.65 -8.84 19.26
C ARG A 53 22.78 -9.92 20.35
N ALA A 54 23.98 -10.23 20.83
CA ALA A 54 24.23 -11.32 21.79
C ALA A 54 24.26 -10.91 23.28
N ALA A 55 23.56 -9.82 23.63
CA ALA A 55 23.01 -9.63 24.96
C ALA A 55 21.50 -9.41 24.78
N GLY A 56 20.73 -10.50 24.80
CA GLY A 56 19.27 -10.37 24.79
C GLY A 56 18.77 -9.71 26.08
N CYS A 57 17.46 -9.58 26.21
CA CYS A 57 16.88 -8.81 27.31
C CYS A 57 16.81 -9.56 28.66
N TRP A 58 17.29 -10.81 28.76
CA TRP A 58 17.12 -11.65 29.97
C TRP A 58 17.56 -10.97 31.27
N ASN A 59 18.76 -10.39 31.26
CA ASN A 59 19.35 -9.74 32.43
C ASN A 59 19.06 -8.24 32.48
N ARG A 60 18.43 -7.68 31.44
CA ARG A 60 18.12 -6.25 31.31
C ARG A 60 16.75 -6.03 30.65
N PRO A 61 15.62 -6.42 31.28
CA PRO A 61 14.30 -6.35 30.63
C PRO A 61 13.90 -4.93 30.20
N TRP A 62 14.37 -3.91 30.94
CA TRP A 62 14.08 -2.50 30.66
C TRP A 62 14.63 -2.02 29.31
N ILE A 63 15.62 -2.71 28.72
CA ILE A 63 16.17 -2.36 27.41
C ILE A 63 15.12 -2.41 26.30
N CYS A 64 14.05 -3.20 26.49
CA CYS A 64 12.97 -3.30 25.53
C CYS A 64 12.11 -2.04 25.42
N ASN A 65 12.11 -1.18 26.45
CA ASN A 65 11.29 0.03 26.48
C ASN A 65 11.99 1.26 25.85
N GLU A 66 13.18 1.08 25.25
CA GLU A 66 13.94 2.12 24.53
C GLU A 66 14.12 3.44 25.33
N GLY A 67 13.99 3.40 26.66
CA GLY A 67 14.13 4.56 27.54
C GLY A 67 13.02 5.62 27.43
N GLN A 68 11.94 5.37 26.68
CA GLN A 68 10.85 6.33 26.54
C GLN A 68 9.86 6.19 27.71
N PHE A 69 9.66 7.27 28.46
CA PHE A 69 8.67 7.37 29.53
C PHE A 69 7.71 8.53 29.24
N PRO A 70 6.39 8.28 29.09
CA PRO A 70 5.74 6.97 28.99
C PRO A 70 6.10 6.26 27.66
N PRO A 71 6.20 4.92 27.63
CA PRO A 71 6.55 4.18 26.42
C PRO A 71 5.41 4.27 25.39
N ARG A 72 5.72 4.68 24.15
CA ARG A 72 4.74 4.69 23.04
C ARG A 72 4.25 3.29 22.70
N ILE A 73 5.13 2.30 22.82
CA ILE A 73 4.85 0.88 22.57
C ILE A 73 5.33 0.11 23.79
N LYS A 74 4.46 -0.71 24.37
CA LYS A 74 4.82 -1.56 25.51
C LYS A 74 5.52 -2.81 24.97
N LYS A 75 6.84 -2.90 25.13
CA LYS A 75 7.61 -4.09 24.77
C LYS A 75 8.05 -4.83 26.03
N LEU A 76 7.88 -6.14 26.05
CA LEU A 76 8.33 -7.01 27.15
C LEU A 76 9.43 -7.93 26.68
N CYS A 77 10.29 -8.33 27.63
CA CYS A 77 11.27 -9.37 27.39
C CYS A 77 10.58 -10.75 27.45
N CYS A 78 10.31 -11.35 26.29
CA CYS A 78 9.78 -12.69 26.17
C CYS A 78 10.86 -13.61 25.61
N ARG A 79 11.29 -14.62 26.37
CA ARG A 79 12.30 -15.61 25.96
C ARG A 79 13.58 -14.97 25.39
N ASN A 80 14.13 -14.00 26.11
CA ASN A 80 15.35 -13.25 25.74
C ASN A 80 15.20 -12.35 24.49
N GLN A 81 13.98 -12.09 24.02
CA GLN A 81 13.69 -11.18 22.93
C GLN A 81 12.68 -10.10 23.36
N CYS A 82 12.85 -8.89 22.85
CA CYS A 82 11.87 -7.82 23.06
C CYS A 82 10.68 -8.02 22.12
N VAL A 83 9.50 -8.22 22.67
CA VAL A 83 8.25 -8.46 21.95
C VAL A 83 7.27 -7.32 22.26
N ASP A 84 6.60 -6.82 21.22
CA ASP A 84 5.53 -5.84 21.36
C ASP A 84 4.26 -6.54 21.84
N VAL A 85 3.89 -6.31 23.10
CA VAL A 85 2.68 -6.94 23.66
C VAL A 85 1.40 -6.19 23.32
N THR A 86 1.48 -5.05 22.66
CA THR A 86 0.30 -4.25 22.32
C THR A 86 -0.35 -4.66 21.00
N SER A 87 0.40 -5.33 20.12
CA SER A 87 -0.02 -5.71 18.77
C SER A 87 0.20 -7.17 18.42
N ASP A 88 1.09 -7.89 19.14
CA ASP A 88 1.37 -9.30 18.87
C ASP A 88 0.22 -10.20 19.33
N VAL A 89 -0.37 -10.91 18.39
CA VAL A 89 -1.48 -11.86 18.60
C VAL A 89 -1.07 -13.04 19.50
N TYR A 90 0.22 -13.38 19.56
CA TYR A 90 0.75 -14.49 20.36
C TYR A 90 1.28 -14.07 21.74
N ASN A 91 1.39 -12.76 21.99
CA ASN A 91 1.93 -12.19 23.22
C ASN A 91 1.11 -10.97 23.66
N CYS A 92 -0.22 -11.05 23.55
CA CYS A 92 -1.09 -9.90 23.76
C CYS A 92 -1.22 -9.54 25.23
N GLY A 93 -0.79 -8.33 25.59
CA GLY A 93 -0.73 -7.81 26.95
C GLY A 93 0.45 -8.35 27.77
N LEU A 94 0.74 -9.65 27.66
CA LEU A 94 1.84 -10.36 28.32
C LEU A 94 2.39 -11.47 27.43
N CYS A 95 3.62 -11.91 27.72
CA CYS A 95 4.28 -13.01 27.02
C CYS A 95 3.45 -14.30 27.07
N GLY A 96 3.27 -14.95 25.92
CA GLY A 96 2.58 -16.23 25.79
C GLY A 96 1.06 -16.17 25.83
N ILE A 97 0.45 -14.99 26.01
CA ILE A 97 -0.99 -14.83 25.89
C ILE A 97 -1.35 -14.74 24.42
N ARG A 98 -2.02 -15.77 23.91
CA ARG A 98 -2.50 -15.81 22.53
C ARG A 98 -3.96 -15.40 22.43
N CYS A 99 -4.29 -14.52 21.50
CA CYS A 99 -5.68 -14.18 21.22
C CYS A 99 -6.45 -15.35 20.59
N PRO A 100 -7.77 -15.48 20.88
CA PRO A 100 -8.63 -16.48 20.25
C PRO A 100 -8.65 -16.38 18.72
N PHE A 101 -9.11 -17.44 18.07
CA PHE A 101 -9.22 -17.47 16.61
C PHE A 101 -10.07 -16.29 16.10
N THR A 102 -9.58 -15.61 15.05
CA THR A 102 -10.11 -14.37 14.44
C THR A 102 -9.96 -13.06 15.25
N TRP A 103 -9.48 -13.12 16.49
CA TRP A 103 -9.27 -11.91 17.30
C TRP A 103 -7.89 -11.30 17.04
N GLN A 104 -7.80 -9.98 17.14
CA GLN A 104 -6.54 -9.25 17.03
C GLN A 104 -6.11 -8.71 18.39
N CYS A 105 -4.81 -8.53 18.59
CA CYS A 105 -4.30 -7.82 19.75
C CYS A 105 -4.33 -6.31 19.49
N CYS A 106 -5.18 -5.60 20.23
CA CYS A 106 -5.29 -4.15 20.17
C CYS A 106 -4.96 -3.56 21.53
N ARG A 107 -3.86 -2.79 21.60
CA ARG A 107 -3.38 -2.16 22.85
C ARG A 107 -3.19 -3.16 24.00
N GLY A 108 -2.82 -4.39 23.68
CA GLY A 108 -2.57 -5.45 24.66
C GLY A 108 -3.83 -6.14 25.17
N ILE A 109 -4.95 -5.94 24.48
CA ILE A 109 -6.22 -6.62 24.74
C ILE A 109 -6.64 -7.34 23.46
N CYS A 110 -7.05 -8.59 23.59
CA CYS A 110 -7.62 -9.32 22.46
C CYS A 110 -9.01 -8.76 22.16
N ILE A 111 -9.24 -8.37 20.91
CA ILE A 111 -10.50 -7.79 20.45
C ILE A 111 -10.97 -8.53 19.19
N ASN A 112 -12.26 -8.88 19.15
CA ASN A 112 -12.89 -9.39 17.94
C ASN A 112 -13.16 -8.24 16.96
N THR A 113 -12.27 -8.07 15.99
CA THR A 113 -12.39 -7.02 14.98
C THR A 113 -13.53 -7.27 13.99
N ASN A 114 -14.15 -8.45 13.99
CA ASN A 114 -15.24 -8.75 13.07
C ASN A 114 -16.59 -8.15 13.49
N ILE A 115 -16.76 -7.87 14.78
CA ILE A 115 -18.03 -7.42 15.36
C ILE A 115 -17.90 -6.16 16.21
N ASN A 116 -16.69 -5.81 16.65
CA ASN A 116 -16.50 -4.66 17.52
C ASN A 116 -16.62 -3.35 16.72
N PRO A 117 -17.58 -2.46 17.04
CA PRO A 117 -17.80 -1.22 16.29
C PRO A 117 -16.68 -0.18 16.45
N PHE A 118 -15.80 -0.34 17.46
CA PHE A 118 -14.67 0.55 17.70
C PHE A 118 -13.34 0.02 17.13
N HIS A 119 -13.32 -1.25 16.68
CA HIS A 119 -12.13 -1.93 16.16
C HIS A 119 -12.48 -2.76 14.90
N CYS A 120 -13.35 -2.23 14.04
CA CYS A 120 -13.91 -3.00 12.94
C CYS A 120 -12.87 -3.26 11.84
N GLY A 121 -12.59 -4.52 11.54
CA GLY A 121 -11.57 -4.97 10.56
C GLY A 121 -10.12 -4.77 11.03
N LYS A 122 -9.84 -3.73 11.80
CA LYS A 122 -8.53 -3.42 12.38
C LYS A 122 -8.66 -2.65 13.70
N CYS A 123 -7.60 -2.65 14.50
CA CYS A 123 -7.53 -1.87 15.72
C CYS A 123 -7.81 -0.38 15.49
N GLU A 124 -8.56 0.24 16.40
CA GLU A 124 -8.90 1.68 16.40
C GLU A 124 -9.69 2.15 15.17
N HIS A 125 -10.34 1.24 14.47
CA HIS A 125 -11.24 1.57 13.37
C HIS A 125 -12.69 1.62 13.85
N LYS A 126 -13.13 2.83 14.19
CA LYS A 126 -14.52 3.07 14.58
C LYS A 126 -15.41 3.19 13.35
N CYS A 127 -16.53 2.47 13.34
CA CYS A 127 -17.54 2.63 12.30
C CYS A 127 -18.23 4.00 12.40
N PRO A 128 -18.67 4.56 11.26
CA PRO A 128 -19.45 5.79 11.25
C PRO A 128 -20.75 5.60 12.06
N PHE A 129 -21.29 6.71 12.56
CA PHE A 129 -22.49 6.70 13.39
C PHE A 129 -23.65 5.98 12.67
N GLY A 130 -24.31 5.07 13.37
CA GLY A 130 -25.41 4.25 12.83
C GLY A 130 -24.99 3.07 11.96
N SER A 131 -23.69 2.82 11.76
CA SER A 131 -23.19 1.63 11.06
C SER A 131 -22.68 0.59 12.05
N PHE A 132 -23.08 -0.66 11.86
CA PHE A 132 -22.59 -1.79 12.65
C PHE A 132 -21.39 -2.43 11.99
N CYS A 133 -20.56 -3.08 12.80
CA CYS A 133 -19.45 -3.88 12.32
C CYS A 133 -19.92 -5.32 12.11
N VAL A 134 -19.82 -5.81 10.87
CA VAL A 134 -20.18 -7.18 10.52
C VAL A 134 -19.08 -7.74 9.62
N TYR A 135 -18.53 -8.90 9.96
CA TYR A 135 -17.39 -9.53 9.27
C TYR A 135 -16.17 -8.60 9.06
N GLY A 136 -15.97 -7.66 9.98
CA GLY A 136 -14.85 -6.71 9.93
C GLY A 136 -15.05 -5.56 8.95
N MET A 137 -16.29 -5.34 8.52
CA MET A 137 -16.67 -4.26 7.61
C MET A 137 -17.79 -3.42 8.23
N CYS A 138 -17.63 -2.10 8.20
CA CYS A 138 -18.66 -1.18 8.66
C CYS A 138 -19.79 -1.11 7.63
N GLY A 139 -21.04 -1.32 8.06
CA GLY A 139 -22.21 -1.21 7.20
C GLY A 139 -22.41 -2.39 6.23
N TYR A 140 -21.73 -3.52 6.44
CA TYR A 140 -21.87 -4.70 5.58
C TYR A 140 -23.30 -5.27 5.66
N ALA A 141 -23.96 -5.36 4.49
CA ALA A 141 -25.30 -5.90 4.28
C ALA A 141 -26.43 -5.25 5.12
N GLN A 142 -26.26 -4.00 5.55
CA GLN A 142 -27.29 -3.30 6.33
C GLN A 142 -28.28 -2.58 5.42
N PRO A 143 -29.60 -2.65 5.69
CA PRO A 143 -30.51 -1.64 5.18
C PRO A 143 -30.01 -0.30 5.72
N LEU A 144 -29.88 0.72 4.86
CA LEU A 144 -29.49 2.06 5.33
C LEU A 144 -30.41 2.43 6.51
N PRO A 145 -29.88 2.96 7.63
CA PRO A 145 -30.73 3.43 8.70
C PRO A 145 -31.78 4.40 8.13
N PRO A 146 -33.02 4.38 8.66
CA PRO A 146 -34.06 5.28 8.17
C PRO A 146 -33.53 6.72 8.19
N PHE A 147 -33.69 7.42 7.06
CA PHE A 147 -33.36 8.85 6.94
C PHE A 147 -33.96 9.61 8.14
N PRO A 148 -33.14 10.38 8.88
CA PRO A 148 -32.49 11.56 8.34
C PRO A 148 -31.00 11.55 8.65
N PHE A 149 -30.18 11.23 7.65
CA PHE A 149 -28.76 11.54 7.76
C PHE A 149 -28.61 13.07 7.78
N PRO A 150 -27.86 13.66 8.72
CA PRO A 150 -27.43 15.04 8.56
C PRO A 150 -26.70 15.16 7.21
N PRO A 151 -26.92 16.24 6.45
CA PRO A 151 -26.27 16.42 5.16
C PRO A 151 -24.76 16.30 5.35
N LYS A 152 -24.10 15.54 4.47
CA LYS A 152 -22.63 15.52 4.41
C LYS A 152 -22.14 16.98 4.36
N PRO A 153 -21.11 17.36 5.13
CA PRO A 153 -20.53 18.70 5.01
C PRO A 153 -20.23 18.98 3.53
N PRO A 154 -20.52 20.18 3.00
CA PRO A 154 -20.19 20.53 1.63
C PRO A 154 -18.70 20.30 1.41
N LYS A 155 -18.34 19.61 0.32
CA LYS A 155 -16.94 19.48 -0.08
C LYS A 155 -16.37 20.90 -0.26
N PRO A 156 -15.14 21.17 0.19
CA PRO A 156 -14.48 22.43 -0.13
C PRO A 156 -14.52 22.64 -1.65
N PRO A 157 -14.80 23.86 -2.15
CA PRO A 157 -14.74 24.13 -3.57
C PRO A 157 -13.37 23.72 -4.08
N PHE A 158 -13.34 22.88 -5.12
CA PHE A 158 -12.10 22.58 -5.80
C PHE A 158 -11.52 23.91 -6.31
N PRO A 159 -10.22 24.18 -6.11
CA PRO A 159 -9.60 25.34 -6.74
C PRO A 159 -9.84 25.24 -8.25
N PRO A 160 -10.22 26.34 -8.93
CA PRO A 160 -10.43 26.32 -10.36
C PRO A 160 -9.13 25.87 -11.01
N LYS A 161 -9.14 24.67 -11.59
CA LYS A 161 -8.05 24.25 -12.47
C LYS A 161 -8.02 25.24 -13.63
N PRO A 162 -6.89 25.86 -13.95
CA PRO A 162 -6.77 26.65 -15.17
C PRO A 162 -7.20 25.76 -16.34
N PHE A 163 -8.28 26.12 -17.02
CA PHE A 163 -8.66 25.40 -18.24
C PHE A 163 -7.51 25.60 -19.24
N PRO A 164 -6.89 24.52 -19.76
CA PRO A 164 -5.93 24.69 -20.84
C PRO A 164 -6.64 25.37 -22.01
N PRO A 165 -5.96 26.29 -22.74
CA PRO A 165 -6.55 26.93 -23.90
C PRO A 165 -7.06 25.87 -24.88
N LYS A 166 -8.30 26.03 -25.37
CA LYS A 166 -8.87 25.12 -26.37
C LYS A 166 -7.93 25.09 -27.59
N PRO A 167 -7.54 23.89 -28.08
CA PRO A 167 -6.79 23.77 -29.32
C PRO A 167 -7.59 24.43 -30.46
N PRO A 168 -6.92 25.09 -31.42
CA PRO A 168 -7.59 25.61 -32.60
C PRO A 168 -8.29 24.46 -33.35
N PHE A 169 -9.50 24.72 -33.83
CA PHE A 169 -10.26 23.71 -34.57
C PHE A 169 -9.50 23.29 -35.83
N PRO A 170 -9.44 21.98 -36.14
CA PRO A 170 -8.82 21.51 -37.37
C PRO A 170 -9.58 22.05 -38.59
N PRO A 171 -8.88 22.34 -39.71
CA PRO A 171 -9.53 22.75 -40.95
C PRO A 171 -10.49 21.66 -41.43
N LYS A 172 -11.64 22.07 -41.98
CA LYS A 172 -12.68 21.14 -42.45
C LYS A 172 -12.09 20.20 -43.51
N PRO A 173 -12.34 18.87 -43.42
CA PRO A 173 -11.91 17.93 -44.46
C PRO A 173 -12.48 18.32 -45.83
N PHE A 174 -11.68 18.17 -46.87
CA PHE A 174 -12.15 18.34 -48.25
C PHE A 174 -13.27 17.34 -48.55
N PRO A 175 -14.30 17.74 -49.33
CA PRO A 175 -15.40 16.84 -49.65
C PRO A 175 -14.89 15.61 -50.43
N PRO A 176 -15.41 14.41 -50.13
CA PRO A 176 -14.99 13.19 -50.82
C PRO A 176 -15.35 13.27 -52.30
N LYS A 177 -14.44 12.78 -53.16
CA LYS A 177 -14.70 12.68 -54.60
C LYS A 177 -15.91 11.76 -54.85
N PRO A 178 -16.81 12.09 -55.79
CA PRO A 178 -17.95 11.24 -56.11
C PRO A 178 -17.49 9.84 -56.54
N PHE A 179 -18.18 8.81 -56.04
CA PHE A 179 -17.93 7.43 -56.46
C PHE A 179 -18.39 7.23 -57.92
N PRO A 180 -17.65 6.43 -58.72
CA PRO A 180 -18.12 6.09 -60.06
C PRO A 180 -19.41 5.25 -59.99
N PRO A 181 -20.32 5.39 -60.97
CA PRO A 181 -21.60 4.67 -60.95
C PRO A 181 -21.40 3.16 -61.05
N HIS A 182 -22.23 2.41 -60.31
CA HIS A 182 -22.23 0.96 -60.35
C HIS A 182 -22.84 0.45 -61.68
N PRO A 183 -22.30 -0.66 -62.24
CA PRO A 183 -22.89 -1.29 -63.41
C PRO A 183 -24.25 -1.93 -63.06
N PRO A 184 -25.20 -1.98 -64.01
CA PRO A 184 -26.55 -2.49 -63.77
C PRO A 184 -26.52 -4.00 -63.47
N LYS A 185 -27.30 -4.41 -62.47
CA LYS A 185 -27.48 -5.83 -62.11
C LYS A 185 -28.27 -6.52 -63.23
N GLY A 186 -27.68 -7.58 -63.79
CA GLY A 186 -28.30 -8.40 -64.83
C GLY A 186 -29.61 -9.01 -64.34
N VAL A 187 -30.66 -8.89 -65.16
CA VAL A 187 -31.97 -9.48 -64.93
C VAL A 187 -31.87 -11.00 -65.16
N GLN A 188 -32.12 -11.79 -64.11
CA GLN A 188 -32.34 -13.24 -64.26
C GLN A 188 -33.68 -13.47 -64.96
N ALA A 189 -33.63 -14.20 -66.07
CA ALA A 189 -34.83 -14.59 -66.81
C ALA A 189 -35.65 -15.63 -66.01
N PRO A 190 -37.00 -15.56 -66.06
CA PRO A 190 -37.84 -16.56 -65.42
C PRO A 190 -37.80 -17.88 -66.19
N THR A 191 -37.62 -18.97 -65.46
CA THR A 191 -37.79 -20.35 -65.89
C THR A 191 -39.25 -20.59 -66.28
N MET A 192 -39.50 -21.02 -67.53
CA MET A 192 -40.81 -21.50 -67.97
C MET A 192 -41.05 -22.94 -67.48
N ALA A 193 -42.31 -23.21 -67.11
CA ALA A 193 -42.84 -24.51 -66.72
C ALA A 193 -43.04 -25.44 -67.93
#